data_AF-A0A0C9YSB2-F1
#
_entry.id   AF-A0A0C9YSB2-F1
#
_cell.length_a   1.000
_cell.length_b   1.000
_cell.length_c   1.000
_cell.angle_alpha   90.00
_cell.angle_beta   90.00
_cell.angle_gamma   90.00
#
_symmetry.space_group_name_H-M   'P 1'
#
loop_
_entity.id
_entity.type
_entity.pdbx_description
1 polymer ?
#
loop_
_entity_poly.entity_id
_entity_poly.type
_entity_poly.pdbx_seq_one_letter_code
_entity_poly.pdbx_strand_id
1 'polypeptide(L)'
;MTEREPYTGTTRKLVLAFDVGTTYSGISYSILDPGESPVINDVTRFPATDRVGGNSKIPTIIYYDREGNPRSFGGEALQEAIIERAEEEEWVKAEW
;
A
#
# COMPACT_ATOMS: atom_id res chain seq x y z
N MET A 1 2.71 15.24 22.70
CA MET A 1 3.56 14.31 21.94
C MET A 1 4.97 14.85 22.05
N THR A 2 5.95 14.03 22.43
CA THR A 2 7.35 14.44 22.41
C THR A 2 7.78 14.73 20.98
N GLU A 3 8.46 15.84 20.78
CA GLU A 3 9.02 16.23 19.49
C GLU A 3 10.07 15.19 19.07
N ARG A 4 10.10 14.81 17.80
CA ARG A 4 11.08 13.84 17.30
C ARG A 4 12.43 14.54 17.16
N GLU A 5 13.49 13.89 17.64
CA GLU A 5 14.85 14.40 17.45
C GLU A 5 15.16 14.62 15.96
N PRO A 6 15.90 15.69 15.61
CA PRO A 6 16.35 15.92 14.25
C PRO A 6 17.13 14.73 13.68
N TYR A 7 16.95 14.46 12.40
CA TYR A 7 17.68 13.41 11.72
C TYR A 7 19.18 13.75 11.62
N THR A 8 20.04 12.89 12.17
CA THR A 8 21.49 13.11 12.31
C THR A 8 22.34 12.59 11.14
N GLY A 9 21.71 11.98 10.12
CA GLY A 9 22.45 11.50 8.96
C GLY A 9 22.95 12.63 8.08
N THR A 10 24.01 12.37 7.31
CA THR A 10 24.68 13.39 6.48
C THR A 10 24.03 13.63 5.11
N THR A 11 23.09 12.77 4.71
CA THR A 11 22.40 12.84 3.41
C THR A 11 20.91 12.60 3.58
N ARG A 12 20.10 13.21 2.71
CA ARG A 12 18.65 12.98 2.62
C ARG A 12 18.34 11.49 2.45
N LYS A 13 17.31 11.00 3.13
CA LYS A 13 16.77 9.64 2.96
C LYS A 13 15.24 9.67 2.86
N LEU A 14 14.69 8.66 2.18
CA LEU A 14 13.27 8.33 2.24
C LEU A 14 13.11 7.07 3.10
N VAL A 15 12.27 7.14 4.12
CA VAL A 15 11.86 5.97 4.90
C VAL A 15 10.41 5.66 4.58
N LEU A 16 10.12 4.39 4.34
CA LEU A 16 8.78 3.84 4.13
C LEU A 16 8.48 2.87 5.27
N ALA A 17 7.25 2.92 5.79
CA ALA A 17 6.73 1.96 6.75
C ALA A 17 5.48 1.32 6.18
N PHE A 18 5.47 -0.02 6.13
CA PHE A 18 4.35 -0.80 5.61
C PHE A 18 3.64 -1.50 6.77
N ASP A 19 2.33 -1.27 6.86
CA ASP A 19 1.42 -2.04 7.72
C ASP A 19 0.73 -3.07 6.84
N VAL A 20 1.14 -4.33 6.94
CA VAL A 20 0.59 -5.44 6.15
C VAL A 20 -0.42 -6.18 7.02
N GLY A 21 -1.67 -5.73 6.96
CA GLY A 21 -2.76 -6.29 7.73
C GLY A 21 -3.52 -7.37 6.97
N THR A 22 -4.29 -8.16 7.71
CA THR A 22 -5.11 -9.25 7.16
C THR A 22 -6.20 -8.75 6.18
N THR A 23 -6.94 -7.70 6.56
CA THR A 23 -8.05 -7.17 5.72
C THR A 23 -7.60 -5.97 4.88
N TYR A 24 -6.76 -5.12 5.45
CA TYR A 24 -6.30 -3.89 4.85
C TYR A 24 -4.83 -3.68 5.15
N SER A 25 -4.11 -3.13 4.17
CA SER A 25 -2.72 -2.71 4.29
C SER A 25 -2.60 -1.21 4.12
N GLY A 26 -1.55 -0.62 4.68
CA GLY A 26 -1.27 0.82 4.60
C GLY A 26 0.22 1.10 4.46
N ILE A 27 0.55 2.32 4.05
CA ILE A 27 1.93 2.79 3.98
C ILE A 27 2.01 4.24 4.44
N SER A 28 3.05 4.54 5.22
CA SER A 28 3.45 5.91 5.54
C SER A 28 4.91 6.12 5.17
N TYR A 29 5.30 7.39 5.01
CA TYR A 29 6.65 7.75 4.64
C TYR A 29 7.16 8.98 5.40
N SER A 30 8.48 9.10 5.47
CA SER A 30 9.14 10.30 5.97
C SER A 30 10.35 10.63 5.10
N ILE A 31 10.49 11.91 4.74
CA ILE A 31 11.70 12.45 4.14
C ILE A 31 12.57 12.91 5.29
N LEU A 32 13.73 12.27 5.44
CA LEU A 32 14.70 12.59 6.48
C LEU A 32 15.72 13.58 5.93
N ASP A 33 15.52 14.86 6.21
CA ASP A 33 16.46 15.92 5.89
C ASP A 33 17.45 16.13 7.05
N PRO A 34 18.78 16.19 6.79
CA PRO A 34 19.77 16.41 7.84
C PRO A 34 19.47 17.65 8.68
N GLY A 35 19.37 17.49 9.99
CA GLY A 35 19.08 18.59 10.93
C GLY A 35 17.60 18.94 11.10
N GLU A 36 16.70 18.28 10.37
CA GLU A 36 15.25 18.49 10.48
C GLU A 36 14.58 17.35 11.26
N SER A 37 13.55 17.69 12.04
CA SER A 37 12.71 16.71 12.73
C SER A 37 11.83 15.94 11.73
N PRO A 38 11.82 14.59 11.75
CA PRO A 38 11.05 13.80 10.80
C PRO A 38 9.53 14.04 10.91
N VAL A 39 8.88 14.26 9.77
CA VAL A 39 7.41 14.30 9.64
C VAL A 39 6.92 12.99 9.01
N ILE A 40 5.92 12.38 9.64
CA ILE A 40 5.26 11.18 9.10
C ILE A 40 4.13 11.64 8.18
N ASN A 41 4.13 11.13 6.95
CA ASN A 41 3.12 11.38 5.95
C ASN A 41 2.44 10.06 5.59
N ASP A 42 1.12 9.99 5.73
CA ASP A 42 0.36 8.82 5.30
C ASP A 42 0.13 8.86 3.79
N VAL A 43 0.18 7.70 3.13
CA VAL A 43 -0.26 7.57 1.74
C VAL A 43 -1.77 7.39 1.74
N THR A 44 -2.47 8.35 1.15
CA THR A 44 -3.94 8.45 1.16
C THR A 44 -4.59 8.16 -0.20
N ARG A 45 -3.77 7.80 -1.20
CA ARG A 45 -4.24 7.48 -2.55
C ARG A 45 -3.48 6.27 -3.07
N PHE A 46 -4.24 5.23 -3.39
CA PHE A 46 -3.75 4.00 -3.99
C PHE A 46 -4.30 3.85 -5.42
N PRO A 47 -3.70 2.99 -6.25
CA PRO A 47 -4.31 2.58 -7.51
C PRO A 47 -5.71 1.99 -7.28
N ALA A 48 -6.61 2.16 -8.25
CA ALA A 48 -7.96 1.60 -8.24
C ALA A 48 -8.86 1.94 -7.04
N THR A 49 -8.52 2.97 -6.24
CA THR A 49 -9.44 3.53 -5.25
C THR A 49 -10.18 4.72 -5.83
N ASP A 50 -11.52 4.68 -5.83
CA ASP A 50 -12.35 5.81 -6.23
C ASP A 50 -12.04 7.05 -5.38
N ARG A 51 -12.24 8.24 -5.97
CA ARG A 51 -11.87 9.54 -5.36
C ARG A 51 -12.62 9.86 -4.06
N VAL A 52 -13.52 9.00 -3.61
CA VAL A 52 -14.37 9.22 -2.43
C VAL A 52 -13.70 8.57 -1.21
N GLY A 53 -13.02 9.38 -0.41
CA GLY A 53 -12.76 9.04 0.99
C GLY A 53 -11.30 8.96 1.45
N GLY A 54 -10.30 9.21 0.59
CA GLY A 54 -8.90 9.39 1.01
C GLY A 54 -8.42 8.36 2.03
N ASN A 55 -8.73 7.08 1.79
CA ASN A 55 -8.45 6.02 2.75
C ASN A 55 -6.93 5.80 2.81
N SER A 56 -6.35 5.84 4.01
CA SER A 56 -4.93 5.55 4.23
C SER A 56 -4.59 4.06 4.08
N LYS A 57 -5.54 3.28 3.55
CA LYS A 57 -5.49 1.83 3.47
C LYS A 57 -6.05 1.32 2.14
N ILE A 58 -5.51 0.19 1.71
CA ILE A 58 -5.93 -0.60 0.54
C ILE A 58 -6.31 -2.02 1.00
N PRO A 59 -7.31 -2.69 0.39
CA PRO A 59 -7.60 -4.09 0.71
C PRO A 59 -6.37 -4.98 0.57
N THR A 60 -6.21 -5.96 1.47
CA THR A 60 -5.15 -6.97 1.37
C THR A 60 -5.66 -8.15 0.56
N ILE A 61 -5.66 -8.00 -0.77
CA ILE A 61 -6.15 -9.01 -1.72
C ILE A 61 -5.10 -9.19 -2.81
N ILE A 62 -4.83 -10.44 -3.19
CA ILE A 62 -3.99 -10.77 -4.35
C ILE A 62 -4.70 -11.85 -5.16
N TYR A 63 -4.76 -11.70 -6.48
CA TYR A 63 -5.07 -12.81 -7.39
C TYR A 63 -3.77 -13.46 -7.86
N TYR A 64 -3.73 -14.79 -7.86
CA TYR A 64 -2.64 -15.58 -8.42
C TYR A 64 -3.11 -16.41 -9.61
N ASP A 65 -2.32 -16.51 -10.67
CA ASP A 65 -2.57 -17.49 -11.72
C ASP A 65 -2.24 -18.92 -11.24
N ARG A 66 -2.49 -19.91 -12.11
CA ARG A 66 -2.24 -21.33 -11.82
C ARG A 66 -0.78 -21.69 -11.59
N GLU A 67 0.14 -20.86 -12.07
CA GLU A 67 1.58 -21.03 -11.85
C GLU A 67 2.02 -20.37 -10.54
N GLY A 68 1.11 -19.69 -9.83
CA GLY A 68 1.39 -18.97 -8.60
C GLY A 68 1.96 -17.58 -8.82
N ASN A 69 1.91 -17.05 -10.04
CA ASN A 69 2.33 -15.66 -10.29
C ASN A 69 1.20 -14.70 -9.89
N PRO A 70 1.51 -13.59 -9.21
CA PRO A 70 0.50 -12.61 -8.86
C PRO A 70 0.04 -11.83 -10.11
N ARG A 71 -1.26 -11.55 -10.19
CA ARG A 71 -1.92 -10.96 -11.37
C ARG A 71 -2.64 -9.65 -11.09
N SER A 72 -3.16 -9.47 -9.87
CA SER A 72 -3.80 -8.22 -9.44
C SER A 72 -3.71 -8.06 -7.92
N PHE A 73 -3.71 -6.81 -7.45
CA PHE A 73 -3.39 -6.44 -6.07
C PHE A 73 -4.36 -5.40 -5.51
N GLY A 74 -4.76 -5.59 -4.26
CA GLY A 74 -5.53 -4.64 -3.47
C GLY A 74 -6.79 -4.12 -4.17
N GLY A 75 -6.89 -2.81 -4.35
CA GLY A 75 -8.07 -2.18 -4.96
C GLY A 75 -8.34 -2.63 -6.39
N GLU A 76 -7.30 -2.96 -7.17
CA GLU A 76 -7.46 -3.45 -8.54
C GLU A 76 -8.17 -4.81 -8.57
N ALA A 77 -7.93 -5.64 -7.55
CA ALA A 77 -8.58 -6.94 -7.42
C ALA A 77 -10.10 -6.85 -7.14
N LEU A 78 -10.63 -5.65 -6.89
CA LEU A 78 -12.06 -5.41 -6.71
C LEU A 78 -12.75 -4.85 -7.96
N GLN A 79 -12.00 -4.56 -9.04
CA GLN A 79 -12.59 -4.05 -10.28
C GLN A 79 -13.32 -5.17 -11.03
N GLU A 80 -14.52 -4.88 -11.55
CA GLU A 80 -15.35 -5.84 -12.30
C GLU A 80 -14.56 -6.52 -13.42
N ALA A 81 -13.85 -5.74 -14.25
CA ALA A 81 -13.03 -6.29 -15.35
C ALA A 81 -11.91 -7.23 -14.88
N ILE A 82 -11.40 -7.05 -13.66
CA ILE A 82 -10.38 -7.94 -13.07
C ILE A 82 -11.03 -9.20 -12.52
N ILE A 83 -12.21 -9.09 -11.90
CA ILE A 83 -12.98 -10.22 -11.39
C ILE A 83 -13.38 -11.13 -12.56
N GLU A 84 -13.96 -10.58 -13.63
CA GLU A 84 -14.32 -11.33 -14.84
C GLU A 84 -13.11 -12.05 -15.44
N ARG A 85 -11.98 -11.35 -15.57
CA ARG A 85 -10.74 -11.94 -16.08
C ARG A 85 -10.19 -13.04 -15.17
N ALA A 86 -10.27 -12.86 -13.85
CA ALA A 86 -9.83 -13.86 -12.88
C ALA A 86 -10.67 -15.14 -13.00
N GLU A 87 -11.98 -15.02 -13.27
CA GLU A 87 -12.86 -16.16 -13.54
C GLU A 87 -12.49 -16.86 -14.86
N GLU A 88 -12.29 -16.09 -15.95
CA GLU A 88 -11.93 -16.63 -17.26
C GLU A 88 -10.56 -17.33 -17.28
N GLU A 89 -9.55 -16.74 -16.62
CA GLU A 89 -8.20 -17.28 -16.54
C GLU A 89 -8.00 -18.23 -15.34
N GLU A 90 -9.05 -18.51 -14.58
CA GLU A 90 -9.06 -19.41 -13.43
C GLU A 90 -8.00 -19.05 -12.37
N TRP A 91 -7.88 -17.75 -12.07
CA TRP A 91 -7.03 -17.22 -11.01
C TRP A 91 -7.59 -17.53 -9.61
N VAL A 92 -6.69 -17.71 -8.65
CA VAL A 92 -7.02 -17.96 -7.25
C VAL A 92 -6.95 -16.66 -6.47
N LYS A 93 -8.04 -16.30 -5.79
CA LYS A 93 -8.09 -15.16 -4.87
C LYS A 93 -7.48 -15.52 -3.52
N ALA A 94 -6.48 -14.77 -3.09
CA ALA A 94 -5.95 -14.81 -1.73
C ALA A 94 -6.50 -13.63 -0.93
N GLU A 95 -7.36 -13.95 0.03
CA GLU A 95 -7.87 -13.07 1.09
C GLU A 95 -8.10 -13.93 2.35
N TRP A 96 -8.33 -13.29 3.50
CA TRP A 96 -8.58 -13.98 4.78
C TRP A 96 -10.06 -14.18 5.07
#